data_AF-A0A2M8E9M2-F1
#
_entry.id   AF-A0A2M8E9M2-F1
#
_cell.length_a   1.000
_cell.length_b   1.000
_cell.length_c   1.000
_cell.angle_alpha   90.00
_cell.angle_beta   90.00
_cell.angle_gamma   90.00
#
_symmetry.space_group_name_H-M   'P 1'
#
loop_
_entity.id
_entity.type
_entity.pdbx_description
1 polymer ?
#
loop_
_entity_poly.entity_id
_entity_poly.type
_entity_poly.pdbx_seq_one_letter_code
_entity_poly.pdbx_strand_id
1 'polypeptide(L)'
;MANITAIALSGMNAAQAQLKVAAHNVANLNTGGFTRQQVSQTPLPDGGVASTVTNASAPGPAREADLVEQLQAKNAFLANLVVFKTQDKMAGALLNERS
;
A
#
# COMPACT_ATOMS: atom_id res chain seq x y z
N MET A 1 -11.36 -6.84 18.08
CA MET A 1 -11.72 -5.77 17.12
C MET A 1 -10.52 -4.96 16.63
N ALA A 2 -9.46 -4.75 17.43
CA ALA A 2 -8.24 -4.03 17.01
C ALA A 2 -7.56 -4.58 15.73
N ASN A 3 -7.72 -5.87 15.42
CA ASN A 3 -7.03 -6.52 14.32
C ASN A 3 -7.48 -6.02 12.93
N ILE A 4 -8.76 -5.71 12.70
CA ILE A 4 -9.23 -5.27 11.36
C ILE A 4 -8.70 -3.87 11.04
N THR A 5 -8.71 -2.96 12.03
CA THR A 5 -8.13 -1.62 11.89
C THR A 5 -6.63 -1.69 11.64
N ALA A 6 -5.91 -2.57 12.34
CA ALA A 6 -4.48 -2.80 12.13
C ALA A 6 -4.18 -3.40 10.75
N ILE A 7 -5.00 -4.34 10.27
CA ILE A 7 -4.90 -4.91 8.93
C ILE A 7 -5.11 -3.80 7.88
N ALA A 8 -6.17 -3.02 8.00
CA ALA A 8 -6.44 -1.91 7.09
C ALA A 8 -5.31 -0.86 7.10
N LEU A 9 -4.78 -0.53 8.28
CA LEU A 9 -3.64 0.39 8.40
C LEU A 9 -2.37 -0.16 7.74
N SER A 10 -2.03 -1.42 7.99
CA SER A 10 -0.86 -2.06 7.35
C SER A 10 -1.02 -2.11 5.83
N GLY A 11 -2.21 -2.41 5.32
CA GLY A 11 -2.52 -2.36 3.88
C GLY A 11 -2.43 -0.96 3.29
N MET A 12 -2.90 0.08 4.01
CA MET A 12 -2.72 1.48 3.59
C MET A 12 -1.24 1.88 3.54
N ASN A 13 -0.44 1.48 4.53
CA ASN A 13 1.00 1.75 4.55
C ASN A 13 1.72 1.05 3.39
N ALA A 14 1.34 -0.19 3.09
CA ALA A 14 1.86 -0.96 1.98
C ALA A 14 1.55 -0.31 0.62
N ALA A 15 0.30 0.11 0.43
CA ALA A 15 -0.13 0.84 -0.75
C ALA A 15 0.58 2.21 -0.88
N GLN A 16 0.81 2.92 0.22
CA GLN A 16 1.57 4.16 0.22
C GLN A 16 3.03 3.93 -0.18
N ALA A 17 3.66 2.84 0.28
CA ALA A 17 5.00 2.47 -0.13
C ALA A 17 5.08 2.20 -1.65
N GLN A 18 4.10 1.48 -2.21
CA GLN A 18 4.00 1.24 -3.65
C GLN A 18 3.85 2.54 -4.44
N LEU A 19 3.01 3.48 -3.99
CA LEU A 19 2.88 4.79 -4.62
C LEU A 19 4.20 5.57 -4.63
N LYS A 20 4.95 5.55 -3.53
CA LYS A 20 6.27 6.21 -3.42
C LYS A 20 7.28 5.58 -4.37
N VAL A 21 7.33 4.24 -4.44
CA VAL A 21 8.23 3.51 -5.35
C VAL A 21 7.88 3.78 -6.82
N ALA A 22 6.61 3.72 -7.19
CA ALA A 22 6.18 4.04 -8.56
C ALA A 22 6.53 5.48 -8.95
N ALA A 23 6.29 6.46 -8.06
CA ALA A 23 6.68 7.84 -8.30
C ALA A 23 8.20 8.01 -8.45
N HIS A 24 8.97 7.31 -7.62
CA HIS A 24 10.43 7.30 -7.69
C HIS A 24 10.95 6.68 -8.99
N ASN A 25 10.36 5.57 -9.44
CA ASN A 25 10.71 4.93 -10.72
C ASN A 25 10.39 5.85 -11.91
N VAL A 26 9.19 6.46 -11.93
CA VAL A 26 8.78 7.39 -12.99
C VAL A 26 9.70 8.62 -13.05
N ALA A 27 10.10 9.16 -11.89
CA ALA A 27 11.01 10.31 -11.82
C ALA A 27 12.41 9.99 -12.37
N ASN A 28 12.88 8.75 -12.18
CA ASN A 28 14.21 8.30 -12.59
C ASN A 28 14.22 7.57 -13.94
N LEU A 29 13.11 7.56 -14.68
CA LEU A 29 12.95 6.78 -15.90
C LEU A 29 13.97 7.14 -17.00
N ASN A 30 14.39 8.41 -17.06
CA ASN A 30 15.37 8.90 -18.03
C ASN A 30 16.80 8.97 -17.46
N THR A 31 17.03 8.44 -16.25
CA THR A 31 18.35 8.40 -15.63
C THR A 31 19.10 7.17 -16.12
N GLY A 32 20.21 7.37 -16.84
CA GLY A 32 21.04 6.28 -17.33
C GLY A 32 21.55 5.38 -16.20
N GLY A 33 21.46 4.05 -16.37
CA GLY A 33 21.89 3.07 -15.37
C GLY A 33 20.96 2.91 -14.16
N PHE A 34 19.80 3.59 -14.14
CA PHE A 34 18.81 3.42 -13.08
C PHE A 34 18.21 2.01 -13.08
N THR A 35 18.14 1.40 -11.90
CA THR A 35 17.42 0.14 -11.65
C THR A 35 16.16 0.45 -10.86
N ARG A 36 15.01 0.09 -11.43
CA ARG A 36 13.71 0.30 -10.78
C ARG A 36 13.62 -0.45 -9.44
N GLN A 37 12.83 0.11 -8.53
CA GLN A 37 12.50 -0.51 -7.26
C GLN A 37 11.10 -1.14 -7.32
N GLN A 38 10.82 -2.04 -6.39
CA GLN A 38 9.50 -2.65 -6.18
C GLN A 38 9.26 -2.83 -4.69
N VAL A 39 7.99 -2.92 -4.30
CA VAL A 39 7.63 -3.24 -2.91
C VAL A 39 7.34 -4.72 -2.80
N SER A 40 8.10 -5.42 -1.96
CA SER A 40 7.79 -6.78 -1.52
C SER A 40 6.83 -6.70 -0.33
N GLN A 41 5.71 -7.41 -0.41
CA GLN A 41 4.72 -7.51 0.65
C GLN A 41 4.75 -8.92 1.23
N THR A 42 4.91 -9.03 2.54
CA THR A 42 4.93 -10.31 3.27
C THR A 42 3.78 -10.34 4.27
N PRO A 43 2.92 -11.36 4.26
CA PRO A 43 1.84 -11.48 5.24
C PRO A 43 2.40 -11.65 6.66
N LEU A 44 1.75 -11.03 7.63
CA LEU A 44 2.10 -11.17 9.05
C LEU A 44 1.25 -12.27 9.72
N PRO A 45 1.81 -13.00 10.72
CA PRO A 45 1.08 -14.06 11.44
C PRO A 45 -0.23 -13.59 12.08
N ASP A 46 -0.24 -12.37 12.62
CA ASP A 46 -1.40 -11.78 13.29
C ASP A 46 -2.36 -11.04 12.33
N GLY A 47 -2.12 -11.17 11.01
CA GLY A 47 -2.85 -10.49 9.96
C GLY A 47 -2.19 -9.18 9.51
N GLY A 48 -2.53 -8.76 8.30
CA GLY A 48 -1.94 -7.59 7.68
C GLY A 48 -0.66 -7.92 6.93
N VAL A 49 0.08 -6.88 6.56
CA VAL A 49 1.26 -7.02 5.69
C VAL A 49 2.43 -6.18 6.18
N ALA A 50 3.62 -6.76 6.14
CA ALA A 50 4.87 -6.03 6.16
C ALA A 50 5.26 -5.65 4.73
N SER A 51 5.85 -4.48 4.55
CA SER A 51 6.31 -3.99 3.25
C SER A 51 7.78 -3.63 3.30
N THR A 52 8.55 -4.13 2.35
CA THR A 52 9.97 -3.80 2.17
C THR A 52 10.22 -3.36 0.74
N VAL A 53 11.05 -2.33 0.56
CA VAL A 53 11.45 -1.88 -0.77
C VAL A 53 12.67 -2.68 -1.20
N THR A 54 12.61 -3.27 -2.39
CA THR A 54 13.72 -4.03 -2.98
C THR A 54 13.98 -3.53 -4.40
N ASN A 55 15.16 -3.82 -4.94
CA ASN A 55 15.40 -3.62 -6.37
C ASN A 55 14.54 -4.61 -7.18
N ALA A 56 14.03 -4.21 -8.33
CA ALA A 56 13.30 -5.13 -9.18
C ALA A 56 14.25 -6.13 -9.83
N SER A 57 13.76 -7.35 -10.02
CA SER A 57 14.55 -8.45 -10.60
C SER A 57 14.74 -8.30 -12.12
N ALA A 58 13.85 -7.58 -12.80
CA ALA A 58 13.96 -7.29 -14.22
C ALA A 58 14.66 -5.92 -14.45
N PRO A 59 15.80 -5.88 -15.16
CA PRO A 59 16.42 -4.63 -15.55
C PRO A 59 15.62 -3.92 -16.65
N GLY A 60 15.57 -2.59 -16.57
CA GLY A 60 15.01 -1.72 -17.61
C GLY A 60 13.82 -0.86 -17.14
N PRO A 61 13.64 0.33 -17.74
CA PRO A 61 12.48 1.18 -17.47
C PRO A 61 11.21 0.52 -18.00
N ALA A 62 10.14 0.53 -17.21
CA ALA A 62 8.83 0.00 -17.60
C ALA A 62 7.74 0.99 -17.20
N ARG A 63 7.59 2.07 -18.00
CA ARG A 63 6.72 3.18 -17.66
C ARG A 63 5.28 2.74 -17.47
N GLU A 64 4.81 1.89 -18.37
CA GLU A 64 3.46 1.34 -18.35
C GLU A 64 3.24 0.52 -17.08
N ALA A 65 4.23 -0.29 -16.69
CA ALA A 65 4.18 -1.06 -15.47
C ALA A 65 4.16 -0.17 -14.22
N ASP A 66 4.98 0.87 -14.16
CA ASP A 66 5.00 1.81 -13.03
C ASP A 66 3.68 2.59 -12.91
N LEU A 67 3.07 2.98 -14.03
CA LEU A 67 1.74 3.64 -14.03
C LEU A 67 0.63 2.69 -13.57
N VAL A 68 0.66 1.43 -14.03
CA VAL A 68 -0.28 0.40 -13.59
C VAL A 68 -0.10 0.12 -12.09
N GLU A 69 1.13 0.01 -11.61
CA GLU A 69 1.46 -0.18 -10.19
C GLU A 69 0.97 1.01 -9.35
N GLN A 70 1.14 2.24 -9.85
CA GLN A 70 0.60 3.44 -9.19
C GLN A 70 -0.93 3.41 -9.09
N LEU A 71 -1.62 2.99 -10.15
CA LEU A 71 -3.09 2.88 -10.16
C LEU A 71 -3.58 1.78 -9.23
N GLN A 72 -2.93 0.63 -9.24
CA GLN A 72 -3.21 -0.49 -8.33
C GLN A 72 -3.01 -0.07 -6.87
N ALA A 73 -1.90 0.59 -6.56
CA ALA A 73 -1.59 1.09 -5.23
C ALA A 73 -2.62 2.11 -4.75
N LYS A 74 -3.05 3.05 -5.63
CA LYS A 74 -4.14 3.99 -5.31
C LYS A 74 -5.43 3.25 -4.96
N ASN A 75 -5.82 2.26 -5.75
CA ASN A 75 -7.04 1.50 -5.50
C ASN A 75 -6.94 0.68 -4.21
N ALA A 76 -5.80 0.05 -3.94
CA ALA A 76 -5.54 -0.69 -2.70
C ALA A 76 -5.62 0.23 -1.47
N PHE A 77 -5.05 1.44 -1.57
CA PHE A 77 -5.16 2.43 -0.50
C PHE A 77 -6.61 2.80 -0.21
N LEU A 78 -7.39 3.10 -1.26
CA LEU A 78 -8.81 3.46 -1.12
C LEU A 78 -9.64 2.31 -0.54
N ALA A 79 -9.39 1.07 -0.99
CA ALA A 79 -10.08 -0.11 -0.46
C ALA A 79 -9.81 -0.27 1.05
N ASN A 80 -8.55 -0.20 1.48
CA ASN A 80 -8.18 -0.28 2.90
C ASN A 80 -8.74 0.89 3.71
N LEU A 81 -8.79 2.10 3.14
CA LEU A 81 -9.37 3.28 3.80
C LEU A 81 -10.87 3.12 4.07
N VAL A 82 -11.63 2.49 3.14
CA VAL A 82 -13.05 2.22 3.35
C VAL A 82 -13.25 1.23 4.50
N VAL A 83 -12.43 0.19 4.59
CA VAL A 83 -12.47 -0.77 5.72
C VAL A 83 -12.19 -0.05 7.03
N PHE A 84 -11.14 0.78 7.08
CA PHE A 84 -10.79 1.57 8.26
C PHE A 84 -11.95 2.47 8.72
N LYS A 85 -12.51 3.28 7.81
CA LYS A 85 -13.62 4.19 8.11
C LYS A 85 -14.88 3.45 8.56
N THR A 86 -15.15 2.28 8.00
CA THR A 86 -16.30 1.47 8.38
C THR A 86 -16.13 0.94 9.80
N GLN A 87 -14.94 0.45 10.16
CA GLN A 87 -14.65 0.03 11.53
C GLN A 87 -14.75 1.18 12.53
N ASP A 88 -14.23 2.36 12.19
CA ASP A 88 -14.32 3.56 13.03
C ASP A 88 -15.79 3.95 13.33
N LYS A 89 -16.64 3.97 12.30
CA LYS A 89 -18.08 4.22 12.46
C LYS A 89 -18.77 3.17 13.34
N MET A 90 -18.44 1.89 13.15
CA MET A 90 -18.99 0.80 13.97
C MET A 90 -18.58 0.94 15.44
N ALA A 91 -17.32 1.30 15.71
CA ALA A 91 -16.86 1.57 17.06
C ALA A 91 -17.61 2.75 17.70
N GLY A 92 -17.81 3.84 16.96
CA GLY A 92 -18.59 4.99 17.42
C GLY A 92 -20.04 4.65 17.73
N ALA A 93 -20.71 3.87 16.87
CA ALA A 93 -22.09 3.43 17.10
C ALA A 93 -22.24 2.59 18.38
N LEU A 94 -21.31 1.66 18.61
CA LEU A 94 -21.30 0.82 19.82
C LEU A 94 -21.07 1.62 21.11
N LEU A 95 -20.31 2.72 21.03
CA LEU A 95 -20.11 3.62 22.17
C LEU A 95 -21.38 4.41 22.47
N ASN A 96 -22.08 4.89 21.44
CA ASN A 96 -23.32 5.65 21.60
C ASN A 96 -24.50 4.82 22.13
N GLU A 97 -24.57 3.52 21.83
CA GLU A 97 -25.61 2.64 22.38
C GLU A 97 -25.39 2.29 23.87
N ARG A 98 -24.20 2.56 24.42
CA ARG A 98 -23.84 2.29 25.82
C ARG A 98 -23.93 3.52 26.73
N SER A 99 -24.19 4.70 26.19
CA SER A 99 -24.38 5.98 26.88
C SER A 99 -25.85 6.34 26.98
#